data_AF-A0A2D5ZGH4-F1
#
_entry.id   AF-A0A2D5ZGH4-F1
#
_cell.length_a   1.000
_cell.length_b   1.000
_cell.length_c   1.000
_cell.angle_alpha   90.00
_cell.angle_beta   90.00
_cell.angle_gamma   90.00
#
_symmetry.space_group_name_H-M   'P 1'
#
loop_
_entity.id
_entity.type
_entity.pdbx_description
1 polymer ?
#
loop_
_entity_poly.entity_id
_entity_poly.type
_entity_poly.pdbx_seq_one_letter_code
_entity_poly.pdbx_strand_id
1 'polypeptide(L)'
;MYRIAWITALLLVPTALAGEWDKLSNDLELFEQVIGSDEGDINQQQRDAVVEDSPELFPVLEGEEEEVEEVEDEAEFATITVDGVEVELKDVPLEEWFAQYIVDAAQMNLVSGYADAEGNPTGEFGPADFVTIEQLAKMAVIAAGIDLYNCGDSLKNSSARGRWSQKYVQCAEYNRWIIFSDGIVDPSRPADRAEVVVTVIQAFSARVSPVSGTVFEDVTRATPYGNAVETAAGDGVVSGYSGSNGNPTGYFGPGDPVNRAETAKIFSLASQTYGKR
;
A
#
# COMPACT_ATOMS: atom_id res chain seq x y z
N MET A 1 74.97 5.33 -14.18
CA MET A 1 74.82 3.88 -14.49
C MET A 1 73.37 3.50 -14.27
N TYR A 2 72.57 3.46 -15.33
CA TYR A 2 71.19 2.97 -15.32
C TYR A 2 71.09 1.93 -16.45
N ARG A 3 70.74 0.70 -16.12
CA ARG A 3 70.51 -0.39 -17.09
C ARG A 3 69.01 -0.55 -17.26
N ILE A 4 68.51 -0.24 -18.45
CA ILE A 4 67.12 -0.43 -18.88
C ILE A 4 67.06 -1.79 -19.59
N ALA A 5 66.28 -2.72 -19.04
CA ALA A 5 66.01 -4.02 -19.62
C ALA A 5 64.89 -3.90 -20.66
N TRP A 6 65.13 -4.41 -21.87
CA TRP A 6 64.15 -4.53 -22.94
C TRP A 6 63.60 -5.97 -22.94
N ILE A 7 62.28 -6.13 -22.83
CA ILE A 7 61.60 -7.41 -23.03
C ILE A 7 60.88 -7.34 -24.38
N THR A 8 61.34 -8.13 -25.36
CA THR A 8 60.67 -8.36 -26.63
C THR A 8 59.66 -9.50 -26.49
N ALA A 9 58.37 -9.20 -26.63
CA ALA A 9 57.31 -10.20 -26.72
C ALA A 9 57.15 -10.68 -28.16
N LEU A 10 57.37 -11.97 -28.39
CA LEU A 10 57.18 -12.66 -29.67
C LEU A 10 55.72 -13.13 -29.75
N LEU A 11 54.93 -12.59 -30.68
CA LEU A 11 53.58 -13.06 -30.99
C LEU A 11 53.67 -14.27 -31.94
N LEU A 12 53.44 -15.47 -31.40
CA LEU A 12 53.19 -16.69 -32.16
C LEU A 12 51.70 -16.75 -32.51
N VAL A 13 51.38 -16.75 -33.82
CA VAL A 13 50.04 -17.06 -34.34
C VAL A 13 50.02 -18.56 -34.66
N PRO A 14 49.19 -19.40 -34.00
CA PRO A 14 49.05 -20.79 -34.40
C PRO A 14 48.17 -20.90 -35.64
N THR A 15 48.76 -21.42 -36.71
CA THR A 15 48.09 -21.90 -37.92
C THR A 15 47.20 -23.10 -37.59
N ALA A 16 45.88 -22.88 -37.52
CA ALA A 16 44.88 -23.94 -37.46
C ALA A 16 43.52 -23.44 -37.99
N LEU A 17 43.44 -23.09 -39.27
CA LEU A 17 42.19 -22.69 -39.95
C LEU A 17 42.17 -23.20 -41.39
N ALA A 18 42.33 -24.52 -41.58
CA ALA A 18 42.24 -25.14 -42.91
C ALA A 18 41.25 -26.32 -42.97
N GLY A 19 40.82 -26.89 -41.83
CA GLY A 19 39.85 -28.00 -41.79
C GLY A 19 38.40 -27.58 -41.51
N GLU A 20 38.15 -26.31 -41.22
CA GLU A 20 36.84 -25.79 -40.79
C GLU A 20 36.07 -25.08 -41.93
N TRP A 21 36.77 -24.68 -42.99
CA TRP A 21 36.20 -24.01 -44.16
C TRP A 21 35.49 -24.98 -45.14
N ASP A 22 35.99 -26.21 -45.28
CA ASP A 22 35.33 -27.23 -46.11
C ASP A 22 33.98 -27.66 -45.52
N LYS A 23 33.82 -27.65 -44.19
CA LYS A 23 32.54 -27.91 -43.52
C LYS A 23 31.52 -26.80 -43.80
N LEU A 24 31.94 -25.54 -43.71
CA LEU A 24 31.07 -24.38 -43.97
C LEU A 24 30.61 -24.29 -45.43
N SER A 25 31.44 -24.73 -46.39
CA SER A 25 31.06 -24.73 -47.81
C SER A 25 30.00 -25.79 -48.15
N ASN A 26 30.11 -27.00 -47.58
CA ASN A 26 29.09 -28.05 -47.76
C ASN A 26 27.77 -27.71 -47.07
N ASP A 27 27.81 -26.99 -45.95
CA ASP A 27 26.59 -26.56 -45.23
C ASP A 27 25.82 -25.47 -45.99
N LEU A 28 26.49 -24.67 -46.84
CA LEU A 28 25.86 -23.62 -47.66
C LEU A 28 25.12 -24.17 -48.88
N GLU A 29 25.66 -25.19 -49.55
CA GLU A 29 24.95 -25.89 -50.64
C GLU A 29 23.71 -26.64 -50.12
N LEU A 30 23.77 -27.17 -48.89
CA LEU A 30 22.62 -27.79 -48.24
C LEU A 30 21.52 -26.78 -47.89
N PHE A 31 21.89 -25.53 -47.54
CA PHE A 31 20.96 -24.48 -47.17
C PHE A 31 20.22 -23.90 -48.39
N GLU A 32 20.88 -23.78 -49.54
CA GLU A 32 20.26 -23.29 -50.77
C GLU A 32 19.24 -24.29 -51.34
N GLN A 33 19.50 -25.60 -51.17
CA GLN A 33 18.56 -26.65 -51.56
C GLN A 33 17.29 -26.70 -50.69
N VAL A 34 17.40 -26.35 -49.40
CA VAL A 34 16.26 -26.26 -48.46
C VAL A 34 15.38 -25.04 -48.75
N ILE A 35 15.97 -23.90 -49.11
CA ILE A 35 15.22 -22.68 -49.47
C ILE A 35 14.44 -22.88 -50.79
N GLY A 36 15.02 -23.60 -51.76
CA GLY A 36 14.33 -23.92 -53.02
C GLY A 36 13.18 -24.93 -52.89
N SER A 37 13.18 -25.77 -51.85
CA SER A 37 12.06 -26.68 -51.56
C SER A 37 10.90 -26.03 -50.79
N ASP A 38 11.13 -24.89 -50.14
CA ASP A 38 10.12 -24.23 -49.31
C ASP A 38 9.13 -23.38 -50.15
N GLU A 39 9.53 -22.84 -51.31
CA GLU A 39 8.62 -22.03 -52.17
C GLU A 39 7.43 -22.82 -52.77
N GLY A 40 7.53 -24.14 -52.82
CA GLY A 40 6.44 -25.04 -53.22
C GLY A 40 5.40 -25.25 -52.11
N ASP A 41 5.83 -25.36 -50.86
CA ASP A 41 4.96 -25.66 -49.72
C ASP A 41 4.21 -24.42 -49.22
N ILE A 42 4.80 -23.21 -49.29
CA ILE A 42 4.07 -21.96 -48.98
C ILE A 42 2.93 -21.69 -49.98
N ASN A 43 3.09 -22.06 -51.25
CA ASN A 43 2.06 -21.89 -52.28
C ASN A 43 0.93 -22.94 -52.19
N GLN A 44 1.18 -24.09 -51.58
CA GLN A 44 0.17 -25.12 -51.33
C GLN A 44 -0.61 -24.78 -50.04
N GLN A 45 0.08 -24.40 -48.96
CA GLN A 45 -0.56 -23.95 -47.71
C GLN A 45 -1.42 -22.69 -47.89
N GLN A 46 -1.00 -21.74 -48.73
CA GLN A 46 -1.84 -20.57 -49.05
C GLN A 46 -3.09 -20.93 -49.86
N ARG A 47 -3.08 -22.00 -50.65
CA ARG A 47 -4.29 -22.45 -51.37
C ARG A 47 -5.22 -23.22 -50.45
N ASP A 48 -4.67 -24.05 -49.56
CA ASP A 48 -5.45 -24.83 -48.61
C ASP A 48 -6.09 -23.93 -47.52
N ALA A 49 -5.41 -22.85 -47.09
CA ALA A 49 -5.96 -21.84 -46.19
C ALA A 49 -7.09 -21.00 -46.83
N VAL A 50 -7.08 -20.80 -48.15
CA VAL A 50 -8.15 -20.08 -48.88
C VAL A 50 -9.39 -20.97 -49.09
N VAL A 51 -9.23 -22.29 -49.05
CA VAL A 51 -10.35 -23.25 -49.14
C VAL A 51 -11.04 -23.44 -47.78
N GLU A 52 -10.33 -23.33 -46.66
CA GLU A 52 -10.96 -23.34 -45.31
C GLU A 52 -11.78 -22.09 -45.00
N ASP A 53 -11.50 -20.95 -45.64
CA ASP A 53 -12.24 -19.69 -45.49
C ASP A 53 -13.35 -19.49 -46.53
N SER A 54 -13.65 -20.52 -47.34
CA SER A 54 -14.72 -20.45 -48.34
C SER A 54 -16.10 -20.78 -47.71
N PRO A 55 -17.13 -19.92 -47.88
CA PRO A 55 -18.46 -20.09 -47.26
C PRO A 55 -19.30 -21.25 -47.83
N GLU A 56 -18.69 -22.15 -48.59
CA GLU A 56 -19.36 -23.32 -49.20
C GLU A 56 -19.30 -24.58 -48.32
N LEU A 57 -18.40 -24.65 -47.32
CA LEU A 57 -18.20 -25.85 -46.49
C LEU A 57 -19.08 -25.89 -45.23
N PHE A 58 -19.60 -24.75 -44.79
CA PHE A 58 -20.51 -24.65 -43.66
C PHE A 58 -21.76 -23.89 -44.10
N PRO A 59 -22.89 -24.57 -44.37
CA PRO A 59 -24.14 -23.85 -44.57
C PRO A 59 -24.43 -23.04 -43.31
N VAL A 60 -24.57 -21.73 -43.45
CA VAL A 60 -25.02 -20.82 -42.39
C VAL A 60 -26.36 -21.36 -41.90
N LEU A 61 -26.35 -22.01 -40.75
CA LEU A 61 -27.58 -22.28 -40.01
C LEU A 61 -28.03 -20.92 -39.49
N GLU A 62 -29.09 -20.37 -40.09
CA GLU A 62 -29.82 -19.25 -39.51
C GLU A 62 -30.25 -19.64 -38.10
N GLY A 63 -29.63 -19.05 -37.09
CA GLY A 63 -30.06 -19.20 -35.70
C GLY A 63 -28.92 -19.05 -34.71
N GLU A 64 -29.10 -18.09 -33.80
CA GLU A 64 -28.27 -17.80 -32.63
C GLU A 64 -27.01 -16.99 -32.93
N GLU A 65 -27.21 -15.68 -33.12
CA GLU A 65 -26.22 -14.68 -32.73
C GLU A 65 -25.90 -14.93 -31.25
N GLU A 66 -24.73 -15.52 -30.95
CA GLU A 66 -24.20 -15.48 -29.59
C GLU A 66 -23.82 -14.02 -29.30
N GLU A 67 -24.71 -13.31 -28.60
CA GLU A 67 -24.37 -12.06 -27.91
C GLU A 67 -23.21 -12.37 -26.96
N VAL A 68 -22.01 -11.96 -27.34
CA VAL A 68 -20.90 -11.85 -26.39
C VAL A 68 -21.24 -10.67 -25.49
N GLU A 69 -21.89 -10.93 -24.35
CA GLU A 69 -22.02 -9.93 -23.28
C GLU A 69 -20.60 -9.54 -22.84
N GLU A 70 -20.19 -8.31 -23.15
CA GLU A 70 -19.08 -7.66 -22.47
C GLU A 70 -19.49 -7.54 -21.00
N VAL A 71 -18.95 -8.41 -20.14
CA VAL A 71 -19.09 -8.25 -18.69
C VAL A 71 -18.27 -7.02 -18.33
N GLU A 72 -18.91 -5.86 -18.21
CA GLU A 72 -18.33 -4.71 -17.54
C GLU A 72 -18.01 -5.15 -16.11
N ASP A 73 -16.72 -5.27 -15.75
CA ASP A 73 -16.28 -5.47 -14.37
C ASP A 73 -16.73 -4.22 -13.57
N GLU A 74 -17.94 -4.27 -13.00
CA GLU A 74 -18.42 -3.24 -12.07
C GLU A 74 -17.49 -3.25 -10.85
N ALA A 75 -16.79 -2.14 -10.61
CA ALA A 75 -15.91 -2.02 -9.46
C ALA A 75 -16.71 -2.23 -8.16
N GLU A 76 -16.34 -3.25 -7.38
CA GLU A 76 -16.94 -3.49 -6.07
C GLU A 76 -16.32 -2.55 -5.02
N PHE A 77 -17.16 -1.95 -4.18
CA PHE A 77 -16.76 -0.99 -3.16
C PHE A 77 -16.97 -1.53 -1.74
N ALA A 78 -16.17 -1.04 -0.79
CA ALA A 78 -16.31 -1.41 0.61
C ALA A 78 -17.64 -0.93 1.18
N THR A 79 -18.36 -1.84 1.85
CA THR A 79 -19.57 -1.50 2.62
C THR A 79 -19.26 -1.50 4.11
N ILE A 80 -19.68 -0.44 4.80
CA ILE A 80 -19.56 -0.31 6.26
C ILE A 80 -20.92 -0.12 6.90
N THR A 81 -21.01 -0.34 8.21
CA THR A 81 -22.23 -0.04 8.99
C THR A 81 -21.99 1.22 9.83
N VAL A 82 -22.83 2.24 9.63
CA VAL A 82 -22.83 3.48 10.42
C VAL A 82 -24.18 3.58 11.11
N ASP A 83 -24.18 3.55 12.45
CA ASP A 83 -25.40 3.62 13.28
C ASP A 83 -26.50 2.61 12.86
N GLY A 84 -26.09 1.42 12.42
CA GLY A 84 -26.99 0.34 11.98
C GLY A 84 -27.46 0.44 10.53
N VAL A 85 -26.99 1.44 9.78
CA VAL A 85 -27.27 1.60 8.34
C VAL A 85 -26.05 1.17 7.54
N GLU A 86 -26.28 0.34 6.51
CA GLU A 86 -25.22 -0.03 5.56
C GLU A 86 -24.96 1.13 4.59
N VAL A 87 -23.67 1.44 4.41
CA VAL A 87 -23.18 2.52 3.57
C VAL A 87 -22.05 1.98 2.71
N GLU A 88 -22.26 2.02 1.40
CA GLU A 88 -21.21 1.76 0.41
C GLU A 88 -20.30 2.99 0.27
N LEU A 89 -18.98 2.76 0.27
CA LEU A 89 -17.95 3.79 0.18
C LEU A 89 -17.37 3.83 -1.24
N LYS A 90 -17.86 4.76 -2.07
CA LYS A 90 -17.60 4.84 -3.51
C LYS A 90 -16.16 5.24 -3.87
N ASP A 91 -15.40 5.69 -2.89
CA ASP A 91 -13.97 6.00 -2.98
C ASP A 91 -13.08 4.95 -2.29
N VAL A 92 -13.65 3.79 -1.95
CA VAL A 92 -12.95 2.64 -1.36
C VAL A 92 -13.22 1.38 -2.19
N PRO A 93 -12.60 1.22 -3.38
CA PRO A 93 -12.65 -0.05 -4.12
C PRO A 93 -12.11 -1.21 -3.28
N LEU A 94 -12.71 -2.40 -3.37
CA LEU A 94 -12.30 -3.57 -2.57
C LEU A 94 -10.88 -4.04 -2.87
N GLU A 95 -10.37 -3.77 -4.07
CA GLU A 95 -9.02 -4.15 -4.48
C GLU A 95 -7.92 -3.21 -3.93
N GLU A 96 -8.31 -2.05 -3.39
CA GLU A 96 -7.35 -1.11 -2.81
C GLU A 96 -6.76 -1.65 -1.51
N TRP A 97 -5.45 -1.40 -1.31
CA TRP A 97 -4.70 -1.94 -0.16
C TRP A 97 -5.28 -1.56 1.20
N PHE A 98 -6.06 -0.47 1.26
CA PHE A 98 -6.65 0.07 2.47
C PHE A 98 -8.07 -0.42 2.75
N ALA A 99 -8.76 -1.06 1.79
CA ALA A 99 -10.19 -1.34 1.87
C ALA A 99 -10.56 -2.14 3.12
N GLN A 100 -9.89 -3.27 3.34
CA GLN A 100 -10.15 -4.12 4.51
C GLN A 100 -9.87 -3.38 5.83
N TYR A 101 -8.84 -2.55 5.89
CA TYR A 101 -8.50 -1.82 7.11
C TYR A 101 -9.53 -0.74 7.46
N ILE A 102 -10.15 -0.11 6.45
CA ILE A 102 -11.26 0.82 6.66
C ILE A 102 -12.49 0.07 7.19
N VAL A 103 -12.80 -1.11 6.63
CA VAL A 103 -13.89 -1.96 7.13
C VAL A 103 -13.66 -2.36 8.58
N ASP A 104 -12.46 -2.83 8.93
CA ASP A 104 -12.10 -3.18 10.31
C ASP A 104 -12.24 -1.97 11.25
N ALA A 105 -11.76 -0.80 10.83
CA ALA A 105 -11.86 0.43 11.61
C ALA A 105 -13.32 0.88 11.81
N ALA A 106 -14.18 0.67 10.82
CA ALA A 106 -15.61 0.96 10.90
C ALA A 106 -16.34 -0.02 11.83
N GLN A 107 -16.00 -1.32 11.78
CA GLN A 107 -16.55 -2.32 12.72
C GLN A 107 -16.20 -2.00 14.18
N MET A 108 -15.05 -1.37 14.41
CA MET A 108 -14.64 -0.85 15.72
C MET A 108 -15.26 0.53 16.06
N ASN A 109 -16.14 1.08 15.22
CA ASN A 109 -16.76 2.41 15.33
C ASN A 109 -15.76 3.58 15.36
N LEU A 110 -14.55 3.39 14.81
CA LEU A 110 -13.52 4.44 14.79
C LEU A 110 -13.80 5.45 13.67
N VAL A 111 -14.31 4.97 12.53
CA VAL A 111 -14.52 5.75 11.31
C VAL A 111 -15.92 5.50 10.74
N SER A 112 -16.43 6.47 9.95
CA SER A 112 -17.79 6.44 9.40
C SER A 112 -17.91 7.10 8.02
N GLY A 113 -16.81 7.53 7.42
CA GLY A 113 -16.83 8.39 6.23
C GLY A 113 -17.36 9.81 6.49
N TYR A 114 -17.69 10.51 5.40
CA TYR A 114 -18.28 11.84 5.41
C TYR A 114 -19.80 11.80 5.53
N ALA A 115 -20.33 12.77 6.26
CA ALA A 115 -21.77 13.01 6.37
C ALA A 115 -22.09 14.43 5.89
N ASP A 116 -23.32 14.63 5.39
CA ASP A 116 -23.86 15.94 5.05
C ASP A 116 -24.18 16.79 6.30
N ALA A 117 -24.73 17.99 6.10
CA ALA A 117 -25.06 18.89 7.20
C ALA A 117 -26.20 18.35 8.10
N GLU A 118 -27.02 17.47 7.55
CA GLU A 118 -28.13 16.78 8.20
C GLU A 118 -27.66 15.50 8.93
N GLY A 119 -26.41 15.09 8.73
CA GLY A 119 -25.81 13.91 9.35
C GLY A 119 -26.00 12.62 8.55
N ASN A 120 -26.51 12.68 7.31
CA ASN A 120 -26.65 11.50 6.47
C ASN A 120 -25.29 11.14 5.85
N PRO A 121 -24.91 9.85 5.80
CA PRO A 121 -23.71 9.41 5.11
C PRO A 121 -23.74 9.78 3.62
N THR A 122 -22.63 10.33 3.13
CA THR A 122 -22.49 10.74 1.72
C THR A 122 -22.07 9.60 0.79
N GLY A 123 -21.54 8.51 1.37
CA GLY A 123 -20.90 7.42 0.62
C GLY A 123 -19.43 7.68 0.26
N GLU A 124 -18.82 8.76 0.76
CA GLU A 124 -17.40 9.07 0.58
C GLU A 124 -16.64 8.91 1.89
N PHE A 125 -15.42 8.36 1.83
CA PHE A 125 -14.56 8.16 2.99
C PHE A 125 -13.44 9.21 3.10
N GLY A 126 -12.88 9.67 1.98
CA GLY A 126 -11.67 10.47 1.88
C GLY A 126 -10.39 9.72 2.29
N PRO A 127 -9.97 8.61 1.64
CA PRO A 127 -8.80 7.83 2.05
C PRO A 127 -7.51 8.66 2.16
N ALA A 128 -7.35 9.62 1.26
CA ALA A 128 -6.16 10.47 1.14
C ALA A 128 -6.16 11.68 2.09
N ASP A 129 -7.30 12.01 2.72
CA ASP A 129 -7.39 13.18 3.59
C ASP A 129 -6.63 12.95 4.90
N PHE A 130 -5.95 13.99 5.38
CA PHE A 130 -5.19 13.91 6.62
C PHE A 130 -6.08 13.82 7.85
N VAL A 131 -5.68 13.00 8.81
CA VAL A 131 -6.35 12.90 10.11
C VAL A 131 -5.90 14.05 11.00
N THR A 132 -6.86 14.78 11.56
CA THR A 132 -6.56 15.84 12.54
C THR A 132 -6.33 15.28 13.94
N ILE A 133 -5.70 16.06 14.82
CA ILE A 133 -5.50 15.69 16.23
C ILE A 133 -6.83 15.37 16.93
N GLU A 134 -7.91 16.10 16.62
CA GLU A 134 -9.21 15.85 17.22
C GLU A 134 -9.89 14.56 16.72
N GLN A 135 -9.67 14.20 15.46
CA GLN A 135 -10.08 12.92 14.91
C GLN A 135 -9.26 11.76 15.51
N LEU A 136 -7.95 11.94 15.65
CA LEU A 136 -7.08 10.97 16.33
C LEU A 136 -7.53 10.74 17.78
N ALA A 137 -7.89 11.81 18.52
CA ALA A 137 -8.43 11.68 19.87
C ALA A 137 -9.70 10.82 19.91
N LYS A 138 -10.64 11.06 18.99
CA LYS A 138 -11.87 10.25 18.86
C LYS A 138 -11.52 8.79 18.64
N MET A 139 -10.71 8.49 17.63
CA MET A 139 -10.34 7.12 17.27
C MET A 139 -9.66 6.41 18.44
N ALA A 140 -8.69 7.06 19.09
CA ALA A 140 -7.95 6.48 20.20
C ALA A 140 -8.81 6.19 21.44
N VAL A 141 -9.68 7.13 21.82
CA VAL A 141 -10.57 6.97 22.99
C VAL A 141 -11.58 5.83 22.77
N ILE A 142 -12.15 5.73 21.56
CA ILE A 142 -13.06 4.63 21.21
C ILE A 142 -12.30 3.29 21.19
N ALA A 143 -11.13 3.24 20.55
CA ALA A 143 -10.31 2.03 20.49
C ALA A 143 -9.87 1.53 21.88
N ALA A 144 -9.64 2.45 22.83
CA ALA A 144 -9.31 2.13 24.21
C ALA A 144 -10.53 1.65 25.05
N GLY A 145 -11.74 1.66 24.49
CA GLY A 145 -12.97 1.29 25.20
C GLY A 145 -13.32 2.26 26.34
N ILE A 146 -12.87 3.51 26.25
CA ILE A 146 -13.07 4.51 27.29
C ILE A 146 -14.48 5.09 27.18
N ASP A 147 -15.22 5.01 28.28
CA ASP A 147 -16.50 5.72 28.43
C ASP A 147 -16.26 7.23 28.63
N LEU A 148 -16.84 8.03 27.73
CA LEU A 148 -16.74 9.49 27.72
C LEU A 148 -17.27 10.16 29.00
N TYR A 149 -18.11 9.48 29.77
CA TYR A 149 -18.65 10.00 31.03
C TYR A 149 -17.69 9.81 32.22
N ASN A 150 -16.63 9.01 32.08
CA ASN A 150 -15.71 8.66 33.17
C ASN A 150 -14.41 9.46 33.19
N CYS A 151 -14.30 10.53 32.39
CA CYS A 151 -13.09 11.34 32.24
C CYS A 151 -13.11 12.66 33.04
N GLY A 152 -14.07 12.82 33.96
CA GLY A 152 -14.28 14.04 34.73
C GLY A 152 -14.74 15.24 33.89
N ASP A 153 -14.59 16.46 34.44
CA ASP A 153 -15.03 17.72 33.82
C ASP A 153 -13.89 18.73 33.53
N SER A 154 -12.65 18.39 33.90
CA SER A 154 -11.50 19.23 33.59
C SER A 154 -11.07 19.07 32.14
N LEU A 155 -10.93 20.20 31.44
CA LEU A 155 -10.34 20.30 30.10
C LEU A 155 -9.27 21.38 30.14
N LYS A 156 -8.01 21.00 29.87
CA LYS A 156 -6.87 21.92 29.78
C LYS A 156 -6.85 22.62 28.43
N ASN A 157 -7.06 21.88 27.35
CA ASN A 157 -7.04 22.41 26.01
C ASN A 157 -8.24 23.32 25.74
N SER A 158 -7.99 24.63 25.84
CA SER A 158 -9.01 25.66 25.63
C SER A 158 -9.53 25.68 24.19
N SER A 159 -8.72 25.28 23.22
CA SER A 159 -9.09 25.29 21.80
C SER A 159 -10.01 24.14 21.40
N ALA A 160 -10.09 23.08 22.21
CA ALA A 160 -11.07 21.99 22.08
C ALA A 160 -12.45 22.34 22.67
N ARG A 161 -12.56 23.42 23.45
CA ARG A 161 -13.80 23.79 24.14
C ARG A 161 -14.90 24.16 23.14
N GLY A 162 -16.07 23.57 23.30
CA GLY A 162 -17.23 23.77 22.43
C GLY A 162 -17.18 23.00 21.11
N ARG A 163 -16.09 22.29 20.80
CA ARG A 163 -16.00 21.43 19.62
C ARG A 163 -16.70 20.09 19.86
N TRP A 164 -17.09 19.43 18.77
CA TRP A 164 -17.59 18.05 18.80
C TRP A 164 -16.60 17.09 19.48
N SER A 165 -15.30 17.39 19.38
CA SER A 165 -14.20 16.60 19.89
C SER A 165 -13.89 16.80 21.38
N GLN A 166 -14.55 17.76 22.04
CA GLN A 166 -14.22 18.19 23.40
C GLN A 166 -14.09 17.02 24.37
N LYS A 167 -15.07 16.10 24.37
CA LYS A 167 -15.08 14.95 25.29
C LYS A 167 -13.98 13.94 24.99
N TYR A 168 -13.62 13.74 23.73
CA TYR A 168 -12.52 12.85 23.36
C TYR A 168 -11.16 13.43 23.77
N VAL A 169 -10.91 14.71 23.49
CA VAL A 169 -9.68 15.39 23.94
C VAL A 169 -9.57 15.39 25.46
N GLN A 170 -10.68 15.65 26.15
CA GLN A 170 -10.75 15.56 27.61
C GLN A 170 -10.39 14.17 28.13
N CYS A 171 -10.92 13.11 27.53
CA CYS A 171 -10.57 11.74 27.91
C CYS A 171 -9.10 11.41 27.67
N ALA A 172 -8.53 11.87 26.55
CA ALA A 172 -7.11 11.70 26.28
C ALA A 172 -6.23 12.45 27.30
N GLU A 173 -6.62 13.66 27.69
CA GLU A 173 -5.97 14.43 28.77
C GLU A 173 -6.06 13.73 30.12
N TYR A 174 -7.24 13.20 30.46
CA TYR A 174 -7.50 12.48 31.71
C TYR A 174 -6.61 11.23 31.83
N ASN A 175 -6.44 10.51 30.73
CA ASN A 175 -5.57 9.34 30.63
C ASN A 175 -4.08 9.70 30.49
N ARG A 176 -3.74 11.00 30.49
CA ARG A 176 -2.38 11.53 30.40
C ARG A 176 -1.65 11.04 29.14
N TRP A 177 -2.37 10.89 28.03
CA TRP A 177 -1.76 10.56 26.75
C TRP A 177 -0.88 11.70 26.29
N ILE A 178 0.31 11.37 25.79
CA ILE A 178 1.43 12.31 25.78
C ILE A 178 1.17 13.52 24.89
N ILE A 179 0.49 13.29 23.76
CA ILE A 179 0.09 14.32 22.79
C ILE A 179 -0.92 15.33 23.37
N PHE A 180 -1.77 14.88 24.30
CA PHE A 180 -2.89 15.67 24.82
C PHE A 180 -2.59 16.25 26.21
N SER A 181 -1.70 15.61 26.97
CA SER A 181 -1.56 15.79 28.42
C SER A 181 -1.19 17.20 28.89
N ASP A 182 -0.53 17.99 28.05
CA ASP A 182 -0.16 19.38 28.34
C ASP A 182 -1.28 20.39 28.05
N GLY A 183 -2.29 20.00 27.26
CA GLY A 183 -3.41 20.83 26.85
C GLY A 183 -3.08 21.91 25.83
N ILE A 184 -1.96 21.80 25.10
CA ILE A 184 -1.48 22.85 24.18
C ILE A 184 -1.71 22.49 22.71
N VAL A 185 -1.78 21.19 22.38
CA VAL A 185 -1.90 20.72 20.99
C VAL A 185 -3.09 21.35 20.25
N ASP A 186 -2.88 21.83 19.03
CA ASP A 186 -3.99 22.32 18.18
C ASP A 186 -4.84 21.12 17.71
N PRO A 187 -6.13 21.04 18.09
CA PRO A 187 -6.99 19.92 17.69
C PRO A 187 -7.24 19.86 16.18
N SER A 188 -7.10 20.99 15.47
CA SER A 188 -7.47 21.10 14.05
C SER A 188 -6.35 20.84 13.06
N ARG A 189 -5.09 20.80 13.51
CA ARG A 189 -3.97 20.49 12.61
C ARG A 189 -3.94 19.00 12.25
N PRO A 190 -3.36 18.63 11.10
CA PRO A 190 -2.96 17.25 10.83
C PRO A 190 -2.11 16.67 11.95
N ALA A 191 -2.33 15.40 12.26
CA ALA A 191 -1.53 14.63 13.20
C ALA A 191 -0.29 14.05 12.50
N ASP A 192 0.86 14.19 13.14
CA ASP A 192 2.11 13.66 12.60
C ASP A 192 2.18 12.14 12.83
N ARG A 193 2.94 11.44 11.99
CA ARG A 193 3.01 9.97 12.01
C ARG A 193 3.49 9.39 13.32
N ALA A 194 4.48 10.01 13.97
CA ALA A 194 4.92 9.59 15.29
C ALA A 194 3.85 9.84 16.37
N GLU A 195 3.03 10.88 16.24
CA GLU A 195 1.96 11.22 17.17
C GLU A 195 0.79 10.22 17.07
N VAL A 196 0.43 9.81 15.86
CA VAL A 196 -0.54 8.73 15.63
C VAL A 196 -0.06 7.45 16.31
N VAL A 197 1.19 7.04 16.06
CA VAL A 197 1.75 5.79 16.60
C VAL A 197 1.80 5.80 18.13
N VAL A 198 2.32 6.86 18.75
CA VAL A 198 2.40 6.91 20.21
C VAL A 198 1.01 6.92 20.85
N THR A 199 0.04 7.58 20.22
CA THR A 199 -1.34 7.60 20.70
C THR A 199 -1.97 6.20 20.60
N VAL A 200 -1.74 5.48 19.51
CA VAL A 200 -2.22 4.09 19.33
C VAL A 200 -1.60 3.16 20.38
N ILE A 201 -0.29 3.24 20.60
CA ILE A 201 0.40 2.49 21.65
C ILE A 201 -0.22 2.76 23.04
N GLN A 202 -0.55 4.02 23.34
CA GLN A 202 -1.20 4.40 24.59
C GLN A 202 -2.65 3.92 24.69
N ALA A 203 -3.42 4.01 23.59
CA ALA A 203 -4.81 3.58 23.54
C ALA A 203 -4.96 2.07 23.82
N PHE A 204 -4.09 1.26 23.22
CA PHE A 204 -4.08 -0.20 23.45
C PHE A 204 -3.28 -0.63 24.68
N SER A 205 -2.77 0.31 25.49
CA SER A 205 -1.91 0.03 26.65
C SER A 205 -0.74 -0.90 26.31
N ALA A 206 -0.18 -0.74 25.11
CA ALA A 206 0.90 -1.58 24.61
C ALA A 206 2.21 -1.30 25.38
N ARG A 207 3.00 -2.35 25.60
CA ARG A 207 4.29 -2.24 26.27
C ARG A 207 5.29 -1.59 25.33
N VAL A 208 5.92 -0.50 25.79
CA VAL A 208 6.94 0.20 25.00
C VAL A 208 8.33 -0.36 25.32
N SER A 209 9.05 -0.77 24.29
CA SER A 209 10.43 -1.20 24.40
C SER A 209 11.38 0.01 24.37
N PRO A 210 12.57 -0.08 24.98
CA PRO A 210 13.58 0.97 24.85
C PRO A 210 13.95 1.20 23.38
N VAL A 211 14.07 2.48 22.98
CA VAL A 211 14.50 2.85 21.64
C VAL A 211 15.96 2.42 21.38
N SER A 212 16.16 1.65 20.31
CA SER A 212 17.46 1.31 19.78
C SER A 212 18.09 2.52 19.08
N GLY A 213 17.30 3.24 18.27
CA GLY A 213 17.71 4.31 17.37
C GLY A 213 18.35 3.78 16.08
N THR A 214 17.95 2.57 15.66
CA THR A 214 18.60 1.84 14.55
C THR A 214 17.62 1.17 13.59
N VAL A 215 16.31 1.25 13.85
CA VAL A 215 15.30 0.62 12.98
C VAL A 215 15.08 1.45 11.71
N PHE A 216 15.12 2.78 11.83
CA PHE A 216 14.97 3.72 10.72
C PHE A 216 16.10 4.76 10.74
N GLU A 217 16.52 5.24 9.58
CA GLU A 217 17.62 6.20 9.45
C GLU A 217 17.29 7.57 10.08
N ASP A 218 16.02 7.97 10.05
CA ASP A 218 15.50 9.24 10.57
C ASP A 218 14.86 9.13 11.97
N VAL A 219 14.93 7.94 12.59
CA VAL A 219 14.46 7.72 13.98
C VAL A 219 15.66 7.42 14.88
N THR A 220 16.05 8.43 15.65
CA THR A 220 17.13 8.34 16.63
C THR A 220 16.56 8.27 18.05
N ARG A 221 17.43 8.04 19.04
CA ARG A 221 17.05 8.12 20.46
C ARG A 221 16.54 9.49 20.90
N ALA A 222 16.86 10.55 20.15
CA ALA A 222 16.40 11.91 20.40
C ALA A 222 15.11 12.26 19.63
N THR A 223 14.68 11.42 18.68
CA THR A 223 13.45 11.63 17.93
C THR A 223 12.26 11.51 18.89
N PRO A 224 11.36 12.51 18.95
CA PRO A 224 10.14 12.42 19.74
C PRO A 224 9.38 11.12 19.45
N TYR A 225 9.04 10.41 20.52
CA TYR A 225 8.29 9.15 20.46
C TYR A 225 8.97 8.01 19.67
N GLY A 226 10.28 8.10 19.42
CA GLY A 226 11.03 7.08 18.67
C GLY A 226 10.94 5.68 19.27
N ASN A 227 10.80 5.56 20.60
CA ASN A 227 10.56 4.27 21.26
C ASN A 227 9.20 3.65 20.90
N ALA A 228 8.14 4.45 20.80
CA ALA A 228 6.82 3.98 20.37
C ALA A 228 6.85 3.58 18.90
N VAL A 229 7.51 4.37 18.06
CA VAL A 229 7.72 4.08 16.63
C VAL A 229 8.45 2.76 16.43
N GLU A 230 9.61 2.56 17.08
CA GLU A 230 10.36 1.32 16.94
C GLU A 230 9.64 0.11 17.55
N THR A 231 8.88 0.30 18.64
CA THR A 231 8.04 -0.76 19.21
C THR A 231 6.97 -1.19 18.21
N ALA A 232 6.19 -0.24 17.68
CA ALA A 232 5.13 -0.54 16.73
C ALA A 232 5.68 -1.14 15.42
N ALA A 233 6.88 -0.74 14.99
CA ALA A 233 7.57 -1.34 13.85
C ALA A 233 7.98 -2.79 14.14
N GLY A 234 8.57 -3.06 15.31
CA GLY A 234 8.95 -4.41 15.74
C GLY A 234 7.75 -5.36 15.90
N ASP A 235 6.59 -4.81 16.25
CA ASP A 235 5.33 -5.54 16.39
C ASP A 235 4.56 -5.67 15.06
N GLY A 236 5.05 -5.06 13.96
CA GLY A 236 4.42 -5.13 12.64
C GLY A 236 3.19 -4.24 12.44
N VAL A 237 2.94 -3.30 13.35
CA VAL A 237 1.81 -2.34 13.28
C VAL A 237 2.08 -1.22 12.28
N VAL A 238 3.34 -0.80 12.16
CA VAL A 238 3.78 0.19 11.17
C VAL A 238 4.98 -0.30 10.38
N SER A 239 5.10 0.22 9.17
CA SER A 239 6.32 0.14 8.37
C SER A 239 6.84 1.55 8.05
N GLY A 240 8.12 1.62 7.71
CA GLY A 240 8.70 2.81 7.07
C GLY A 240 8.18 2.96 5.65
N TYR A 241 8.68 3.98 4.95
CA TYR A 241 8.39 4.17 3.54
C TYR A 241 8.93 3.02 2.69
N SER A 242 8.21 2.70 1.62
CA SER A 242 8.63 1.77 0.59
C SER A 242 8.83 2.52 -0.72
N GLY A 243 9.86 2.15 -1.47
CA GLY A 243 10.08 2.66 -2.82
C GLY A 243 9.04 2.10 -3.81
N SER A 244 9.06 2.60 -5.04
CA SER A 244 8.16 2.16 -6.12
C SER A 244 8.27 0.67 -6.46
N ASN A 245 9.36 0.01 -6.06
CA ASN A 245 9.60 -1.42 -6.21
C ASN A 245 9.17 -2.24 -4.98
N GLY A 246 8.53 -1.62 -3.99
CA GLY A 246 8.10 -2.26 -2.74
C GLY A 246 9.23 -2.48 -1.72
N ASN A 247 10.48 -2.08 -2.01
CA ASN A 247 11.57 -2.23 -1.06
C ASN A 247 11.54 -1.13 0.00
N PRO A 248 11.81 -1.45 1.28
CA PRO A 248 11.92 -0.44 2.33
C PRO A 248 13.00 0.59 2.01
N THR A 249 12.70 1.88 2.19
CA THR A 249 13.68 2.96 1.99
C THR A 249 14.59 3.17 3.19
N GLY A 250 14.20 2.63 4.36
CA GLY A 250 14.87 2.87 5.64
C GLY A 250 14.38 4.11 6.39
N TYR A 251 13.49 4.91 5.81
CA TYR A 251 12.94 6.13 6.43
C TYR A 251 11.54 5.90 7.00
N PHE A 252 11.24 6.54 8.12
CA PHE A 252 9.92 6.53 8.73
C PHE A 252 9.12 7.80 8.41
N GLY A 253 9.70 8.98 8.44
CA GLY A 253 8.95 10.23 8.33
C GLY A 253 8.12 10.54 9.60
N PRO A 254 8.76 10.69 10.78
CA PRO A 254 8.03 10.84 12.04
C PRO A 254 7.19 12.12 12.14
N GLY A 255 7.57 13.17 11.41
CA GLY A 255 6.88 14.47 11.37
C GLY A 255 5.95 14.64 10.16
N ASP A 256 5.76 13.60 9.36
CA ASP A 256 4.88 13.67 8.18
C ASP A 256 3.43 13.43 8.60
N PRO A 257 2.45 14.15 8.03
CA PRO A 257 1.04 13.93 8.33
C PRO A 257 0.56 12.59 7.76
N VAL A 258 -0.38 11.95 8.46
CA VAL A 258 -0.92 10.64 8.08
C VAL A 258 -2.32 10.77 7.53
N ASN A 259 -2.61 10.10 6.42
CA ASN A 259 -3.95 10.08 5.84
C ASN A 259 -4.88 9.11 6.58
N ARG A 260 -6.17 9.16 6.23
CA ARG A 260 -7.22 8.34 6.87
C ARG A 260 -7.05 6.85 6.57
N ALA A 261 -6.63 6.47 5.37
CA ALA A 261 -6.37 5.08 5.01
C ALA A 261 -5.22 4.46 5.83
N GLU A 262 -4.10 5.16 5.92
CA GLU A 262 -2.94 4.76 6.72
C GLU A 262 -3.31 4.68 8.20
N THR A 263 -4.04 5.68 8.71
CA THR A 263 -4.47 5.68 10.12
C THR A 263 -5.40 4.50 10.42
N ALA A 264 -6.35 4.19 9.53
CA ALA A 264 -7.23 3.02 9.67
C ALA A 264 -6.42 1.71 9.71
N LYS A 265 -5.43 1.57 8.83
CA LYS A 265 -4.50 0.44 8.85
C LYS A 265 -3.74 0.31 10.17
N ILE A 266 -3.20 1.41 10.69
CA ILE A 266 -2.47 1.41 11.97
C ILE A 266 -3.39 0.93 13.11
N PHE A 267 -4.61 1.46 13.20
CA PHE A 267 -5.56 1.05 14.24
C PHE A 267 -6.03 -0.40 14.08
N SER A 268 -6.32 -0.86 12.86
CA SER A 268 -6.69 -2.26 12.60
C SER A 268 -5.57 -3.21 13.01
N LEU A 269 -4.33 -2.98 12.55
CA LEU A 269 -3.19 -3.83 12.89
C LEU A 269 -2.87 -3.79 14.40
N ALA A 270 -2.97 -2.62 15.03
CA ALA A 270 -2.79 -2.48 16.47
C ALA A 270 -3.86 -3.25 17.26
N SER A 271 -5.13 -3.21 16.84
CA SER A 271 -6.20 -3.98 17.45
C SER A 271 -5.94 -5.49 17.35
N GLN A 272 -5.52 -5.96 16.17
CA GLN A 272 -5.19 -7.38 15.96
C GLN A 272 -3.99 -7.84 16.79
N THR A 273 -3.02 -6.95 17.02
CA THR A 273 -1.75 -7.24 17.69
C THR A 273 -1.83 -7.09 19.22
N TYR A 274 -2.53 -6.05 19.69
CA TYR A 274 -2.58 -5.66 21.10
C TYR A 274 -3.94 -5.94 21.77
N GLY A 275 -5.04 -5.94 21.01
CA GLY A 275 -6.40 -6.09 21.53
C GLY A 275 -6.78 -7.50 22.00
N LYS A 276 -5.96 -8.52 21.71
CA LYS A 276 -6.19 -9.92 22.15
C LYS A 276 -5.75 -10.20 23.60
N ARG A 277 -5.64 -9.17 24.45
CA ARG A 277 -5.08 -9.30 25.81
C ARG A 277 -6.10 -9.00 26.90
#